data_AF-A0A7C4SD00-F1
#
_entry.id   AF-A0A7C4SD00-F1
#
_cell.length_a   1.000
_cell.length_b   1.000
_cell.length_c   1.000
_cell.angle_alpha   90.00
_cell.angle_beta   90.00
_cell.angle_gamma   90.00
#
_symmetry.space_group_name_H-M   'P 1'
#
loop_
_entity.id
_entity.type
_entity.pdbx_description
1 polymer ?
#
loop_
_entity_poly.entity_id
_entity_poly.type
_entity_poly.pdbx_seq_one_letter_code
_entity_poly.pdbx_strand_id
1 'polypeptide(L)'
;MTEVVVEAREKADLSKLEMLIKRANELKTNIEALARAIESKYSADPRLESVVKNLLKTMQPPEPPSDQLLSVSNSLEKYVSALEFGVKTLTTYAVTLDELYEDLEKLEREVAELVVWEELLRNLAPHLASEASRLASRAQRLLSQPPLDEPKRALDEVETSLKEVRSHNRVCRTVYTNRLNELLSTVSQLAKTLKRASKVQTPTDAGRLFAHDEALRKLEEKLEEASQRPLEVKLDLVAVKRELESIEREISELAESALSAEESSLARELERVARTLDTRAVSFMSLVESLSRRSGLPLEKVCYLIYLLEKRGFVALEVRVKV
;
A
#
# COMPACT_ATOMS: atom_id res chain seq x y z
N MET A 1 -23.18 34.63 74.85
CA MET A 1 -22.10 33.95 74.09
C MET A 1 -22.63 32.78 73.25
N THR A 2 -23.70 32.11 73.66
CA THR A 2 -24.34 31.02 72.89
C THR A 2 -25.10 31.50 71.64
N GLU A 3 -25.83 32.62 71.69
CA GLU A 3 -26.54 33.15 70.51
C GLU A 3 -25.60 33.60 69.38
N VAL A 4 -24.49 34.26 69.72
CA VAL A 4 -23.49 34.73 68.72
C VAL A 4 -22.80 33.56 68.01
N VAL A 5 -22.60 32.43 68.71
CA VAL A 5 -22.01 31.21 68.13
C VAL A 5 -23.01 30.47 67.25
N VAL A 6 -24.30 30.54 67.57
CA VAL A 6 -25.38 29.97 66.74
C VAL A 6 -25.59 30.81 65.47
N GLU A 7 -25.66 32.14 65.57
CA GLU A 7 -25.76 33.03 64.39
C GLU A 7 -24.53 32.92 63.47
N ALA A 8 -23.33 32.75 64.02
CA ALA A 8 -22.11 32.57 63.24
C ALA A 8 -22.09 31.21 62.50
N ARG A 9 -22.60 30.15 63.13
CA ARG A 9 -22.77 28.83 62.48
C ARG A 9 -23.81 28.84 61.38
N GLU A 10 -24.97 29.45 61.63
CA GLU A 10 -26.05 29.57 60.65
C GLU A 10 -25.61 30.37 59.41
N LYS A 11 -24.87 31.48 59.61
CA LYS A 11 -24.27 32.24 58.49
C LYS A 11 -23.24 31.44 57.71
N ALA A 12 -22.41 30.63 58.38
CA ALA A 12 -21.42 29.79 57.72
C ALA A 12 -22.08 28.68 56.86
N ASP A 13 -23.12 28.02 57.38
CA ASP A 13 -23.86 26.98 56.66
C ASP A 13 -24.66 27.54 55.48
N LEU A 14 -25.25 28.74 55.62
CA LEU A 14 -25.89 29.46 54.53
C LEU A 14 -24.88 29.84 53.42
N SER A 15 -23.70 30.32 53.79
CA SER A 15 -22.65 30.67 52.81
C SER A 15 -22.15 29.45 52.02
N LYS A 16 -22.07 28.28 52.68
CA LYS A 16 -21.69 27.01 52.05
C LYS A 16 -22.75 26.53 51.06
N LEU A 17 -24.03 26.65 51.43
CA LEU A 17 -25.15 26.35 50.53
C LEU A 17 -25.17 27.28 49.31
N GLU A 18 -24.95 28.59 49.49
CA GLU A 18 -24.86 29.53 48.36
C GLU A 18 -23.73 29.16 47.38
N MET A 19 -22.55 28.77 47.90
CA MET A 19 -21.44 28.32 47.06
C MET A 19 -21.79 27.05 46.27
N LEU A 20 -22.40 26.06 46.91
CA LEU A 20 -22.80 24.81 46.26
C LEU A 20 -23.89 25.04 45.19
N ILE A 21 -24.85 25.94 45.44
CA ILE A 21 -25.88 26.32 44.45
C ILE A 21 -25.24 27.02 43.24
N LYS A 22 -24.34 27.99 43.47
CA LYS A 22 -23.60 28.65 42.38
C LYS A 22 -22.80 27.63 41.56
N ARG A 23 -22.08 26.73 42.24
CA ARG A 23 -21.30 25.69 41.58
C ARG A 23 -22.17 24.71 40.78
N ALA A 24 -23.31 24.30 41.33
CA ALA A 24 -24.26 23.45 40.62
C ALA A 24 -24.79 24.11 39.34
N ASN A 25 -25.12 25.40 39.41
CA ASN A 25 -25.55 26.18 38.25
C ASN A 25 -24.45 26.30 37.19
N GLU A 26 -23.21 26.60 37.59
CA GLU A 26 -22.06 26.63 36.68
C GLU A 26 -21.86 25.28 35.97
N LEU A 27 -21.87 24.18 36.71
CA LEU A 27 -21.68 22.84 36.15
C LEU A 27 -22.81 22.46 35.20
N LYS A 28 -24.07 22.81 35.53
CA LYS A 28 -25.20 22.61 34.62
C LYS A 28 -25.02 23.39 33.33
N THR A 29 -24.65 24.67 33.40
CA THR A 29 -24.37 25.48 32.21
C THR A 29 -23.22 24.92 31.37
N ASN A 30 -22.18 24.37 32.01
CA ASN A 30 -21.06 23.73 31.33
C ASN A 30 -21.50 22.44 30.62
N ILE A 31 -22.31 21.60 31.25
CA ILE A 31 -22.87 20.38 30.64
C ILE A 31 -23.70 20.75 29.39
N GLU A 32 -24.58 21.74 29.50
CA GLU A 32 -25.41 22.21 28.38
C GLU A 32 -24.58 22.83 27.25
N ALA A 33 -23.49 23.53 27.58
CA ALA A 33 -22.57 24.09 26.59
C ALA A 33 -21.79 22.99 25.87
N LEU A 34 -21.26 22.00 26.60
CA LEU A 34 -20.57 20.84 26.04
C LEU A 34 -21.49 20.01 25.15
N ALA A 35 -22.71 19.73 25.61
CA ALA A 35 -23.72 19.01 24.85
C ALA A 35 -24.02 19.71 23.52
N ARG A 36 -24.24 21.03 23.54
CA ARG A 36 -24.46 21.83 22.32
C ARG A 36 -23.25 21.84 21.40
N ALA A 37 -22.03 21.93 21.94
CA ALA A 37 -20.81 21.89 21.14
C ALA A 37 -20.66 20.55 20.42
N ILE A 38 -20.82 19.44 21.15
CA ILE A 38 -20.81 18.07 20.60
C ILE A 38 -21.89 17.93 19.51
N GLU A 39 -23.12 18.35 19.81
CA GLU A 39 -24.23 18.27 18.86
C GLU A 39 -23.93 19.06 17.58
N SER A 40 -23.47 20.31 17.71
CA SER A 40 -23.19 21.18 16.57
C SER A 40 -22.07 20.66 15.66
N LYS A 41 -21.06 20.01 16.25
CA LYS A 41 -19.86 19.59 15.52
C LYS A 41 -20.03 18.24 14.85
N TYR A 42 -20.68 17.28 15.52
CA TYR A 42 -20.68 15.88 15.07
C TYR A 42 -22.01 15.39 14.52
N SER A 43 -23.14 16.03 14.85
CA SER A 43 -24.46 15.53 14.40
C SER A 43 -24.71 15.70 12.91
N ALA A 44 -23.95 16.57 12.25
CA ALA A 44 -24.01 16.73 10.80
C ALA A 44 -23.34 15.57 10.04
N ASP A 45 -22.44 14.82 10.70
CA ASP A 45 -21.83 13.63 10.12
C ASP A 45 -22.78 12.43 10.29
N PRO A 46 -23.30 11.84 9.19
CA PRO A 46 -24.22 10.70 9.26
C PRO A 46 -23.64 9.49 10.00
N ARG A 47 -22.30 9.39 10.04
CA ARG A 47 -21.57 8.31 10.70
C ARG A 47 -21.62 8.44 12.21
N LEU A 48 -21.66 9.67 12.73
CA LEU A 48 -21.61 9.94 14.18
C LEU A 48 -22.98 10.27 14.77
N GLU A 49 -23.99 10.56 13.95
CA GLU A 49 -25.31 11.01 14.39
C GLU A 49 -25.95 10.08 15.45
N SER A 50 -25.91 8.76 15.25
CA SER A 50 -26.47 7.78 16.19
C SER A 50 -25.75 7.78 17.54
N VAL A 51 -24.41 7.78 17.50
CA VAL A 51 -23.52 7.79 18.66
C VAL A 51 -23.74 9.05 19.49
N VAL A 52 -23.79 10.21 18.81
CA VAL A 52 -24.02 11.51 19.44
C VAL A 52 -25.41 11.59 20.07
N LYS A 53 -26.46 11.14 19.37
CA LYS A 53 -27.82 11.11 19.94
C LYS A 53 -27.92 10.22 21.18
N ASN A 54 -27.27 9.06 21.18
CA ASN A 54 -27.29 8.14 22.33
C ASN A 54 -26.48 8.69 23.51
N LEU A 55 -25.33 9.32 23.25
CA LEU A 55 -24.54 10.03 24.25
C LEU A 55 -25.34 11.15 24.93
N LEU A 56 -25.98 12.02 24.15
CA LEU A 56 -26.70 13.17 24.68
C LEU A 56 -27.97 12.78 25.45
N LYS A 57 -28.61 11.66 25.08
CA LYS A 57 -29.73 11.10 25.84
C LYS A 57 -29.30 10.55 27.21
N THR A 58 -28.12 9.92 27.29
CA THR A 58 -27.63 9.28 28.52
C THR A 58 -26.99 10.27 29.49
N MET A 59 -26.54 11.43 29.02
CA MET A 59 -25.81 12.43 29.82
C MET A 59 -26.64 13.67 30.21
N GLN A 60 -27.98 13.56 30.24
CA GLN A 60 -28.81 14.65 30.75
C GLN A 60 -28.50 14.94 32.23
N PRO A 61 -28.46 16.22 32.64
CA PRO A 61 -28.22 16.56 34.04
C PRO A 61 -29.28 15.92 34.93
N PRO A 62 -28.91 15.31 36.07
CA PRO A 62 -29.88 14.75 37.00
C PRO A 62 -30.84 15.82 37.50
N GLU A 63 -32.06 15.43 37.89
CA GLU A 63 -32.99 16.37 38.51
C GLU A 63 -32.47 16.84 39.88
N PRO A 64 -32.68 18.12 40.24
CA PRO A 64 -32.28 18.63 41.53
C PRO A 64 -33.06 17.93 42.67
N PRO A 65 -32.45 17.74 43.85
CA PRO A 65 -33.12 17.09 44.98
C PRO A 65 -34.36 17.87 45.44
N SER A 66 -35.48 17.17 45.70
CA SER A 66 -36.74 17.76 46.18
C SER A 66 -36.81 17.87 47.72
N ASP A 67 -37.03 19.09 48.20
CA ASP A 67 -37.49 19.56 49.52
C ASP A 67 -37.42 18.64 50.74
N GLN A 68 -36.29 18.67 51.48
CA GLN A 68 -36.23 18.66 52.97
C GLN A 68 -34.96 19.37 53.47
N LEU A 69 -35.09 20.59 54.01
CA LEU A 69 -34.05 21.60 54.31
C LEU A 69 -32.80 21.12 55.08
N LEU A 70 -32.87 20.10 55.94
CA LEU A 70 -31.73 19.62 56.74
C LEU A 70 -30.93 18.50 56.05
N SER A 71 -31.50 17.80 55.07
CA SER A 71 -30.76 16.92 54.16
C SER A 71 -30.19 17.66 52.94
N VAL A 72 -30.51 18.95 52.79
CA VAL A 72 -30.16 19.75 51.61
C VAL A 72 -28.66 19.81 51.39
N SER A 73 -27.84 20.13 52.39
CA SER A 73 -26.37 20.25 52.18
C SER A 73 -25.75 18.96 51.63
N ASN A 74 -26.03 17.80 52.25
CA ASN A 74 -25.47 16.52 51.79
C ASN A 74 -26.08 16.08 50.46
N SER A 75 -27.36 16.36 50.21
CA SER A 75 -28.00 16.08 48.92
C SER A 75 -27.47 16.97 47.79
N LEU A 76 -27.15 18.23 48.10
CA LEU A 76 -26.60 19.21 47.18
C LEU A 76 -25.13 18.93 46.87
N GLU A 77 -24.34 18.50 47.86
CA GLU A 77 -22.97 18.01 47.64
C GLU A 77 -22.96 16.76 46.74
N LYS A 78 -23.87 15.80 46.96
CA LYS A 78 -24.04 14.64 46.08
C LYS A 78 -24.46 15.05 44.67
N TYR A 79 -25.36 16.01 44.56
CA TYR A 79 -25.81 16.57 43.28
C TYR A 79 -24.66 17.26 42.52
N VAL A 80 -23.90 18.12 43.19
CA VAL A 80 -22.69 18.76 42.62
C VAL A 80 -21.69 17.69 42.18
N SER A 81 -21.45 16.66 43.00
CA SER A 81 -20.53 15.56 42.65
C SER A 81 -20.98 14.81 41.39
N ALA A 82 -22.29 14.57 41.24
CA ALA A 82 -22.86 13.95 40.06
C ALA A 82 -22.70 14.83 38.81
N LEU A 83 -22.91 16.15 38.94
CA LEU A 83 -22.67 17.11 37.85
C LEU A 83 -21.19 17.19 37.46
N GLU A 84 -20.27 17.19 38.43
CA GLU A 84 -18.83 17.16 38.15
C GLU A 84 -18.42 15.88 37.42
N PHE A 85 -18.98 14.74 37.81
CA PHE A 85 -18.80 13.48 37.09
C PHE A 85 -19.36 13.55 35.66
N GLY A 86 -20.54 14.16 35.47
CA GLY A 86 -21.13 14.40 34.16
C GLY A 86 -20.24 15.26 33.26
N VAL A 87 -19.73 16.40 33.76
CA VAL A 87 -18.78 17.26 33.03
C VAL A 87 -17.53 16.49 32.62
N LYS A 88 -16.89 15.76 33.53
CA LYS A 88 -15.68 14.96 33.24
C LYS A 88 -15.93 13.89 32.18
N THR A 89 -17.06 13.22 32.28
CA THR A 89 -17.46 12.16 31.34
C THR A 89 -17.72 12.73 29.95
N LEU A 90 -18.51 13.81 29.84
CA LEU A 90 -18.75 14.51 28.57
C LEU A 90 -17.47 15.06 27.94
N THR A 91 -16.57 15.62 28.76
CA THR A 91 -15.28 16.12 28.26
C THR A 91 -14.44 14.97 27.68
N THR A 92 -14.41 13.82 28.36
CA THR A 92 -13.70 12.63 27.88
C THR A 92 -14.30 12.13 26.57
N TYR A 93 -15.63 12.05 26.49
CA TYR A 93 -16.31 11.64 25.27
C TYR A 93 -16.13 12.62 24.11
N ALA A 94 -16.06 13.93 24.38
CA ALA A 94 -15.77 14.93 23.36
C ALA A 94 -14.40 14.65 22.70
N VAL A 95 -13.36 14.37 23.51
CA VAL A 95 -12.03 13.99 23.02
C VAL A 95 -12.08 12.69 22.23
N THR A 96 -12.80 11.67 22.72
CA THR A 96 -12.96 10.40 21.99
C THR A 96 -13.68 10.58 20.65
N LEU A 97 -14.67 11.48 20.58
CA LEU A 97 -15.37 11.81 19.34
C LEU A 97 -14.49 12.58 18.36
N ASP A 98 -13.61 13.45 18.84
CA ASP A 98 -12.58 14.11 18.02
C ASP A 98 -11.67 13.07 17.35
N GLU A 99 -11.09 12.16 18.16
CA GLU A 99 -10.21 11.10 17.67
C GLU A 99 -10.95 10.18 16.68
N LEU A 100 -12.17 9.78 17.02
CA LEU A 100 -13.01 8.93 16.16
C LEU A 100 -13.31 9.60 14.82
N TYR A 101 -13.65 10.89 14.83
CA TYR A 101 -13.93 11.65 13.61
C TYR A 101 -12.71 11.66 12.68
N GLU A 102 -11.51 11.96 13.22
CA GLU A 102 -10.28 11.94 12.42
C GLU A 102 -9.95 10.55 11.88
N ASP A 103 -10.14 9.51 12.68
CA ASP A 103 -9.82 8.14 12.28
C ASP A 103 -10.81 7.57 11.26
N LEU A 104 -12.08 7.99 11.29
CA LEU A 104 -13.04 7.70 10.24
C LEU A 104 -12.62 8.33 8.90
N GLU A 105 -12.16 9.59 8.88
CA GLU A 105 -11.65 10.22 7.66
C GLU A 105 -10.38 9.55 7.12
N LYS A 106 -9.50 9.06 8.02
CA LYS A 106 -8.31 8.29 7.63
C LYS A 106 -8.73 6.93 7.06
N LEU A 107 -9.68 6.24 7.71
CA LEU A 107 -10.17 4.94 7.28
C LEU A 107 -10.80 5.02 5.89
N GLU A 108 -11.62 6.04 5.63
CA GLU A 108 -12.24 6.28 4.33
C GLU A 108 -11.20 6.40 3.20
N ARG A 109 -10.14 7.18 3.43
CA ARG A 109 -9.03 7.34 2.46
C ARG A 109 -8.29 6.03 2.21
N GLU A 110 -7.96 5.30 3.28
CA GLU A 110 -7.22 4.04 3.19
C GLU A 110 -8.05 2.93 2.52
N VAL A 111 -9.37 2.91 2.75
CA VAL A 111 -10.30 2.00 2.08
C VAL A 111 -10.42 2.32 0.59
N ALA A 112 -10.49 3.61 0.23
CA ALA A 112 -10.51 4.00 -1.18
C ALA A 112 -9.24 3.56 -1.92
N GLU A 113 -8.07 3.70 -1.29
CA GLU A 113 -6.81 3.17 -1.82
C GLU A 113 -6.84 1.63 -1.95
N LEU A 114 -7.35 0.93 -0.93
CA LEU A 114 -7.43 -0.53 -0.92
C LEU A 114 -8.30 -1.09 -2.05
N VAL A 115 -9.39 -0.39 -2.41
CA VAL A 115 -10.24 -0.77 -3.55
C VAL A 115 -9.47 -0.67 -4.87
N VAL A 116 -8.65 0.36 -5.05
CA VAL A 116 -7.81 0.46 -6.25
C VAL A 116 -6.76 -0.65 -6.28
N TRP A 117 -6.16 -0.98 -5.13
CA TRP A 117 -5.23 -2.12 -5.06
C TRP A 117 -5.90 -3.45 -5.37
N GLU A 118 -7.13 -3.66 -4.93
CA GLU A 118 -7.93 -4.85 -5.25
C GLU A 118 -8.10 -5.01 -6.77
N GLU A 119 -8.45 -3.93 -7.48
CA GLU A 119 -8.56 -3.92 -8.94
C GLU A 119 -7.24 -4.32 -9.63
N LEU A 120 -6.13 -3.69 -9.22
CA LEU A 120 -4.80 -3.93 -9.81
C LEU A 120 -4.28 -5.34 -9.55
N LEU A 121 -4.61 -5.90 -8.39
CA LEU A 121 -4.14 -7.22 -7.98
C LEU A 121 -5.06 -8.35 -8.43
N ARG A 122 -6.26 -8.07 -8.94
CA ARG A 122 -7.25 -9.10 -9.31
C ARG A 122 -6.69 -10.18 -10.23
N ASN A 123 -5.91 -9.77 -11.23
CA ASN A 123 -5.26 -10.68 -12.18
C ASN A 123 -3.84 -11.07 -11.77
N LEU A 124 -3.18 -10.29 -10.91
CA LEU A 124 -1.78 -10.49 -10.52
C LEU A 124 -1.64 -11.41 -9.29
N ALA A 125 -2.43 -11.17 -8.26
CA ALA A 125 -2.46 -11.90 -7.00
C ALA A 125 -3.91 -12.04 -6.49
N PRO A 126 -4.69 -12.98 -7.05
CA PRO A 126 -6.13 -13.09 -6.77
C PRO A 126 -6.48 -13.28 -5.29
N HIS A 127 -5.60 -13.96 -4.53
CA HIS A 127 -5.76 -14.16 -3.09
C HIS A 127 -5.72 -12.83 -2.32
N LEU A 128 -4.75 -11.96 -2.62
CA LEU A 128 -4.64 -10.63 -1.99
C LEU A 128 -5.77 -9.71 -2.39
N ALA A 129 -6.23 -9.79 -3.65
CA ALA A 129 -7.39 -9.05 -4.13
C ALA A 129 -8.68 -9.47 -3.41
N SER A 130 -8.89 -10.79 -3.23
CA SER A 130 -10.03 -11.30 -2.45
C SER A 130 -9.99 -10.85 -0.99
N GLU A 131 -8.82 -10.85 -0.37
CA GLU A 131 -8.66 -10.36 1.00
C GLU A 131 -8.90 -8.85 1.10
N ALA A 132 -8.37 -8.08 0.15
CA ALA A 132 -8.59 -6.63 0.04
C ALA A 132 -10.08 -6.31 -0.11
N SER A 133 -10.80 -7.03 -0.99
CA SER A 133 -12.25 -6.87 -1.18
C SER A 133 -13.04 -7.14 0.09
N ARG A 134 -12.74 -8.25 0.80
CA ARG A 134 -13.40 -8.59 2.06
C ARG A 134 -13.16 -7.53 3.13
N LEU A 135 -11.92 -7.05 3.21
CA LEU A 135 -11.50 -6.08 4.21
C LEU A 135 -12.08 -4.68 3.93
N ALA A 136 -12.05 -4.23 2.68
CA ALA A 136 -12.73 -3.01 2.23
C ALA A 136 -14.23 -3.07 2.53
N SER A 137 -14.88 -4.20 2.22
CA SER A 137 -16.31 -4.40 2.53
C SER A 137 -16.61 -4.30 4.03
N ARG A 138 -15.75 -4.88 4.89
CA ARG A 138 -15.88 -4.79 6.35
C ARG A 138 -15.72 -3.35 6.83
N ALA A 139 -14.69 -2.66 6.37
CA ALA A 139 -14.41 -1.27 6.74
C ALA A 139 -15.50 -0.31 6.23
N GLN A 140 -16.04 -0.55 5.03
CA GLN A 140 -17.11 0.28 4.47
C GLN A 140 -18.44 0.09 5.22
N ARG A 141 -18.70 -1.10 5.76
CA ARG A 141 -19.82 -1.30 6.70
C ARG A 141 -19.64 -0.47 7.97
N LEU A 142 -18.44 -0.45 8.56
CA LEU A 142 -18.13 0.40 9.72
C LEU A 142 -18.31 1.89 9.41
N LEU A 143 -17.88 2.34 8.23
CA LEU A 143 -18.07 3.72 7.77
C LEU A 143 -19.55 4.07 7.52
N SER A 144 -20.37 3.12 7.09
CA SER A 144 -21.79 3.38 6.74
C SER A 144 -22.72 3.29 7.95
N GLN A 145 -22.42 2.39 8.89
CA GLN A 145 -23.22 2.09 10.07
C GLN A 145 -22.28 1.68 11.21
N PRO A 146 -21.66 2.63 11.92
CA PRO A 146 -20.87 2.26 13.10
C PRO A 146 -21.83 1.63 14.13
N PRO A 147 -21.64 0.35 14.49
CA PRO A 147 -22.65 -0.42 15.22
C PRO A 147 -22.66 -0.14 16.72
N LEU A 148 -22.17 1.02 17.17
CA LEU A 148 -21.71 1.18 18.55
C LEU A 148 -22.27 2.41 19.23
N ASP A 149 -23.11 2.13 20.24
CA ASP A 149 -23.72 3.13 21.10
C ASP A 149 -22.72 3.84 22.04
N GLU A 150 -21.48 3.35 22.13
CA GLU A 150 -20.43 3.85 23.01
C GLU A 150 -19.21 4.36 22.22
N PRO A 151 -18.83 5.66 22.35
CA PRO A 151 -17.75 6.26 21.56
C PRO A 151 -16.39 5.55 21.68
N LYS A 152 -16.04 5.04 22.86
CA LYS A 152 -14.75 4.36 23.08
C LYS A 152 -14.64 3.04 22.33
N ARG A 153 -15.71 2.24 22.35
CA ARG A 153 -15.75 1.00 21.56
C ARG A 153 -15.68 1.31 20.07
N ALA A 154 -16.34 2.38 19.65
CA ALA A 154 -16.34 2.80 18.24
C ALA A 154 -14.94 3.17 17.79
N LEU A 155 -14.21 3.91 18.62
CA LEU A 155 -12.81 4.24 18.38
C LEU A 155 -11.94 2.98 18.29
N ASP A 156 -12.05 2.04 19.25
CA ASP A 156 -11.25 0.81 19.24
C ASP A 156 -11.47 -0.04 17.97
N GLU A 157 -12.71 -0.16 17.51
CA GLU A 157 -13.05 -0.89 16.27
C GLU A 157 -12.51 -0.19 15.02
N VAL A 158 -12.65 1.14 14.93
CA VAL A 158 -12.14 1.93 13.82
C VAL A 158 -10.62 1.87 13.77
N GLU A 159 -9.94 2.01 14.91
CA GLU A 159 -8.48 1.88 15.01
C GLU A 159 -8.00 0.50 14.54
N THR A 160 -8.69 -0.56 14.96
CA THR A 160 -8.35 -1.93 14.58
C THR A 160 -8.52 -2.10 13.07
N SER A 161 -9.65 -1.67 12.51
CA SER A 161 -9.89 -1.69 11.07
C SER A 161 -8.86 -0.87 10.31
N LEU A 162 -8.49 0.31 10.81
CA LEU A 162 -7.49 1.18 10.19
C LEU A 162 -6.10 0.52 10.15
N LYS A 163 -5.70 -0.13 11.25
CA LYS A 163 -4.43 -0.90 11.33
C LYS A 163 -4.43 -2.06 10.32
N GLU A 164 -5.54 -2.80 10.22
CA GLU A 164 -5.68 -3.91 9.27
C GLU A 164 -5.61 -3.41 7.81
N VAL A 165 -6.38 -2.37 7.45
CA VAL A 165 -6.41 -1.77 6.09
C VAL A 165 -5.02 -1.28 5.68
N ARG A 166 -4.35 -0.51 6.55
CA ARG A 166 -3.00 0.01 6.28
C ARG A 166 -1.98 -1.08 6.08
N SER A 167 -2.04 -2.13 6.89
CA SER A 167 -1.16 -3.29 6.76
C SER A 167 -1.36 -3.94 5.39
N HIS A 168 -2.61 -4.16 4.99
CA HIS A 168 -2.92 -4.77 3.70
C HIS A 168 -2.53 -3.89 2.50
N ASN A 169 -2.76 -2.58 2.57
CA ASN A 169 -2.29 -1.61 1.56
C ASN A 169 -0.77 -1.71 1.34
N ARG A 170 0.01 -1.80 2.42
CA ARG A 170 1.47 -1.98 2.33
C ARG A 170 1.85 -3.28 1.61
N VAL A 171 1.20 -4.39 1.97
CA VAL A 171 1.43 -5.69 1.31
C VAL A 171 1.09 -5.62 -0.18
N CYS A 172 -0.07 -5.06 -0.52
CA CYS A 172 -0.50 -4.89 -1.90
C CYS A 172 0.52 -4.08 -2.71
N ARG A 173 0.94 -2.94 -2.16
CA ARG A 173 1.96 -2.07 -2.77
C ARG A 173 3.28 -2.81 -2.98
N THR A 174 3.76 -3.56 -1.98
CA THR A 174 5.00 -4.33 -2.10
C THR A 174 4.93 -5.37 -3.19
N VAL A 175 3.84 -6.15 -3.27
CA VAL A 175 3.67 -7.18 -4.29
C VAL A 175 3.61 -6.58 -5.69
N TYR A 176 2.84 -5.51 -5.87
CA TYR A 176 2.78 -4.79 -7.14
C TYR A 176 4.14 -4.23 -7.55
N THR A 177 4.85 -3.58 -6.62
CA THR A 177 6.18 -2.99 -6.87
C THR A 177 7.22 -4.04 -7.23
N ASN A 178 7.23 -5.18 -6.53
CA ASN A 178 8.13 -6.28 -6.84
C ASN A 178 7.88 -6.80 -8.26
N ARG A 179 6.62 -6.98 -8.64
CA ARG A 179 6.28 -7.42 -9.99
C ARG A 179 6.67 -6.40 -11.05
N LEU A 180 6.45 -5.11 -10.78
CA LEU A 180 6.84 -4.04 -11.68
C LEU A 180 8.36 -4.04 -11.92
N ASN A 181 9.15 -4.19 -10.85
CA ASN A 181 10.61 -4.25 -10.94
C ASN A 181 11.10 -5.48 -11.72
N GLU A 182 10.42 -6.63 -11.57
CA GLU A 182 10.70 -7.81 -12.40
C GLU A 182 10.48 -7.52 -13.88
N LEU A 183 9.38 -6.84 -14.25
CA LEU A 183 9.09 -6.48 -15.64
C LEU A 183 10.09 -5.46 -16.19
N LEU A 184 10.48 -4.44 -15.41
CA LEU A 184 11.55 -3.51 -15.80
C LEU A 184 12.87 -4.23 -16.05
N SER A 185 13.22 -5.20 -15.21
CA SER A 185 14.40 -6.05 -15.42
C SER A 185 14.30 -6.85 -16.72
N THR A 186 13.13 -7.44 -17.00
CA THR A 186 12.86 -8.13 -18.27
C THR A 186 13.00 -7.20 -19.47
N VAL A 187 12.44 -5.98 -19.43
CA VAL A 187 12.60 -4.97 -20.49
C VAL A 187 14.08 -4.66 -20.73
N SER A 188 14.85 -4.40 -19.66
CA SER A 188 16.29 -4.13 -19.78
C SER A 188 17.07 -5.29 -20.38
N GLN A 189 16.72 -6.53 -20.02
CA GLN A 189 17.32 -7.73 -20.58
C GLN A 189 16.98 -7.88 -22.07
N LEU A 190 15.70 -7.71 -22.42
CA LEU A 190 15.24 -7.77 -23.82
C LEU A 190 15.90 -6.70 -24.68
N ALA A 191 15.99 -5.46 -24.19
CA ALA A 191 16.69 -4.38 -24.90
C ALA A 191 18.17 -4.72 -25.15
N LYS A 192 18.85 -5.36 -24.19
CA LYS A 192 20.23 -5.86 -24.39
C LYS A 192 20.30 -6.97 -25.44
N THR A 193 19.35 -7.91 -25.44
CA THR A 193 19.29 -8.97 -26.46
C THR A 193 19.00 -8.41 -27.85
N LEU A 194 18.06 -7.46 -27.96
CA LEU A 194 17.72 -6.76 -29.19
C LEU A 194 18.92 -6.02 -29.76
N LYS A 195 19.68 -5.29 -28.91
CA LYS A 195 20.90 -4.60 -29.31
C LYS A 195 22.02 -5.55 -29.77
N ARG A 196 22.02 -6.80 -29.29
CA ARG A 196 22.93 -7.83 -29.82
C ARG A 196 22.44 -8.32 -31.18
N ALA A 197 21.15 -8.65 -31.29
CA ALA A 197 20.53 -9.10 -32.54
C ALA A 197 20.66 -8.06 -33.68
N SER A 198 20.57 -6.76 -33.37
CA SER A 198 20.69 -5.69 -34.36
C SER A 198 22.08 -5.53 -34.96
N LYS A 199 23.14 -6.03 -34.32
CA LYS A 199 24.50 -6.03 -34.89
C LYS A 199 24.70 -7.07 -35.98
N VAL A 200 23.76 -8.00 -36.13
CA VAL A 200 23.93 -9.24 -36.87
C VAL A 200 23.11 -9.30 -38.16
N GLN A 201 22.08 -8.47 -38.25
CA GLN A 201 20.96 -8.72 -39.15
C GLN A 201 21.00 -7.99 -40.49
N THR A 202 20.17 -8.48 -41.41
CA THR A 202 20.03 -7.94 -42.77
C THR A 202 19.25 -6.61 -42.76
N PRO A 203 19.36 -5.77 -43.81
CA PRO A 203 18.65 -4.49 -43.90
C PRO A 203 17.12 -4.62 -43.81
N THR A 204 16.58 -5.78 -44.18
CA THR A 204 15.15 -6.12 -44.14
C THR A 204 14.63 -6.32 -42.71
N ASP A 205 15.47 -6.85 -41.82
CA ASP A 205 15.09 -7.13 -40.43
C ASP A 205 15.31 -5.92 -39.51
N ALA A 206 16.13 -4.96 -39.95
CA ALA A 206 16.42 -3.72 -39.23
C ALA A 206 15.14 -2.91 -38.92
N GLY A 207 14.15 -2.91 -39.81
CA GLY A 207 12.86 -2.24 -39.56
C GLY A 207 12.03 -2.90 -38.47
N ARG A 208 12.05 -4.24 -38.38
CA ARG A 208 11.34 -4.99 -37.32
C ARG A 208 12.02 -4.81 -35.98
N LEU A 209 13.34 -4.87 -35.94
CA LEU A 209 14.11 -4.62 -34.73
C LEU A 209 13.90 -3.20 -34.19
N PHE A 210 13.83 -2.19 -35.05
CA PHE A 210 13.51 -0.83 -34.65
C PHE A 210 12.11 -0.72 -34.02
N ALA A 211 11.11 -1.39 -34.59
CA ALA A 211 9.76 -1.43 -34.02
C ALA A 211 9.73 -2.09 -32.63
N HIS A 212 10.51 -3.16 -32.43
CA HIS A 212 10.66 -3.78 -31.10
C HIS A 212 11.39 -2.88 -30.10
N ASP A 213 12.41 -2.13 -30.54
CA ASP A 213 13.14 -1.17 -29.69
C ASP A 213 12.20 -0.06 -29.21
N GLU A 214 11.40 0.50 -30.12
CA GLU A 214 10.41 1.52 -29.80
C GLU A 214 9.30 0.98 -28.87
N ALA A 215 8.85 -0.26 -29.09
CA ALA A 215 7.87 -0.92 -28.23
C ALA A 215 8.41 -1.14 -26.81
N LEU A 216 9.64 -1.66 -26.67
CA LEU A 216 10.29 -1.84 -25.37
C LEU A 216 10.47 -0.52 -24.64
N ARG A 217 10.88 0.54 -25.34
CA ARG A 217 11.02 1.88 -24.75
C ARG A 217 9.68 2.43 -24.24
N LYS A 218 8.60 2.29 -25.01
CA LYS A 218 7.25 2.69 -24.58
C LYS A 218 6.79 1.89 -23.36
N LEU A 219 7.14 0.60 -23.28
CA LEU A 219 6.84 -0.22 -22.10
C LEU A 219 7.66 0.19 -20.89
N GLU A 220 8.94 0.52 -21.07
CA GLU A 220 9.81 1.05 -20.02
C GLU A 220 9.23 2.34 -19.44
N GLU A 221 8.89 3.31 -20.29
CA GLU A 221 8.30 4.60 -19.87
C GLU A 221 6.99 4.40 -19.07
N LYS A 222 6.10 3.51 -19.53
CA LYS A 222 4.85 3.18 -18.79
C LYS A 222 5.12 2.51 -17.45
N LEU A 223 6.09 1.60 -17.39
CA LEU A 223 6.45 0.91 -16.15
C LEU A 223 7.11 1.88 -15.15
N GLU A 224 7.97 2.78 -15.62
CA GLU A 224 8.57 3.84 -14.80
C GLU A 224 7.51 4.80 -14.26
N GLU A 225 6.54 5.22 -15.08
CA GLU A 225 5.43 6.06 -14.64
C GLU A 225 4.58 5.36 -13.57
N ALA A 226 4.25 4.08 -13.78
CA ALA A 226 3.54 3.25 -12.82
C ALA A 226 4.34 2.99 -11.52
N SER A 227 5.68 3.07 -11.56
CA SER A 227 6.52 2.95 -10.37
C SER A 227 6.39 4.16 -9.44
N GLN A 228 6.19 5.35 -10.03
CA GLN A 228 6.05 6.60 -9.29
C GLN A 228 4.62 6.78 -8.77
N ARG A 229 3.63 6.44 -9.61
CA ARG A 229 2.20 6.70 -9.33
C ARG A 229 1.31 5.50 -9.68
N PRO A 230 1.42 4.38 -8.96
CA PRO A 230 0.75 3.13 -9.32
C PRO A 230 -0.79 3.25 -9.33
N LEU A 231 -1.36 4.01 -8.38
CA LEU A 231 -2.80 4.16 -8.21
C LEU A 231 -3.45 5.10 -9.25
N GLU A 232 -2.67 6.02 -9.82
CA GLU A 232 -3.13 6.96 -10.87
C GLU A 232 -3.08 6.30 -12.24
N VAL A 233 -1.95 5.65 -12.57
CA VAL A 233 -1.72 5.03 -13.89
C VAL A 233 -2.56 3.77 -14.08
N LYS A 234 -2.79 3.02 -12.99
CA LYS A 234 -3.55 1.76 -12.97
C LYS A 234 -3.12 0.76 -14.06
N LEU A 235 -1.81 0.53 -14.19
CA LEU A 235 -1.26 -0.32 -15.24
C LEU A 235 -1.54 -1.81 -14.99
N ASP A 236 -2.07 -2.51 -16.00
CA ASP A 236 -2.23 -3.98 -15.97
C ASP A 236 -0.89 -4.67 -16.25
N LEU A 237 -0.21 -5.08 -15.18
CA LEU A 237 1.09 -5.77 -15.25
C LEU A 237 0.99 -7.16 -15.92
N VAL A 238 -0.19 -7.80 -15.95
CA VAL A 238 -0.37 -9.09 -16.64
C VAL A 238 -0.42 -8.88 -18.15
N ALA A 239 -1.11 -7.82 -18.60
CA ALA A 239 -1.12 -7.44 -20.01
C ALA A 239 0.30 -7.07 -20.49
N VAL A 240 1.03 -6.25 -19.71
CA VAL A 240 2.42 -5.89 -20.02
C VAL A 240 3.32 -7.13 -20.09
N LYS A 241 3.17 -8.08 -19.16
CA LYS A 241 3.94 -9.33 -19.19
C LYS A 241 3.71 -10.10 -20.50
N ARG A 242 2.46 -10.22 -20.96
CA ARG A 242 2.12 -10.91 -22.22
C ARG A 242 2.73 -10.21 -23.44
N GLU A 243 2.72 -8.88 -23.45
CA GLU A 243 3.35 -8.09 -24.51
C GLU A 243 4.87 -8.33 -24.55
N LEU A 244 5.54 -8.32 -23.39
CA LEU A 244 6.96 -8.65 -23.30
C LEU A 244 7.26 -10.09 -23.73
N GLU A 245 6.43 -11.06 -23.34
CA GLU A 245 6.58 -12.46 -23.79
C GLU A 245 6.39 -12.60 -25.32
N SER A 246 5.58 -11.76 -25.96
CA SER A 246 5.45 -11.72 -27.44
C SER A 246 6.72 -11.15 -28.08
N ILE A 247 7.19 -10.00 -27.59
CA ILE A 247 8.39 -9.34 -28.08
C ILE A 247 9.61 -10.26 -27.93
N GLU A 248 9.74 -10.97 -26.80
CA GLU A 248 10.81 -11.94 -26.56
C GLU A 248 10.82 -13.07 -27.60
N ARG A 249 9.64 -13.62 -27.93
CA ARG A 249 9.52 -14.68 -28.95
C ARG A 249 9.91 -14.16 -30.32
N GLU A 250 9.42 -12.98 -30.70
CA GLU A 250 9.70 -12.37 -32.00
C GLU A 250 11.20 -12.03 -32.16
N ILE A 251 11.85 -11.51 -31.10
CA ILE A 251 13.30 -11.28 -31.09
C ILE A 251 14.06 -12.60 -31.22
N SER A 252 13.61 -13.66 -30.54
CA SER A 252 14.25 -14.98 -30.58
C SER A 252 14.13 -15.61 -31.97
N GLU A 253 12.95 -15.54 -32.61
CA GLU A 253 12.73 -16.00 -33.98
C GLU A 253 13.60 -15.24 -35.00
N LEU A 254 13.74 -13.92 -34.83
CA LEU A 254 14.63 -13.09 -35.64
C LEU A 254 16.11 -13.46 -35.43
N ALA A 255 16.51 -13.84 -34.22
CA ALA A 255 17.87 -14.29 -33.94
C ALA A 255 18.17 -15.68 -34.53
N GLU A 256 17.22 -16.62 -34.45
CA GLU A 256 17.36 -17.97 -35.00
C GLU A 256 17.35 -17.97 -36.53
N SER A 257 16.51 -17.16 -37.17
CA SER A 257 16.45 -17.04 -38.63
C SER A 257 17.67 -16.35 -39.24
N ALA A 258 18.45 -15.61 -38.44
CA ALA A 258 19.69 -14.95 -38.88
C ALA A 258 20.90 -15.91 -38.98
N LEU A 259 20.80 -17.13 -38.46
CA LEU A 259 21.85 -18.15 -38.49
C LEU A 259 21.45 -19.31 -39.41
N SER A 260 22.36 -19.71 -40.31
CA SER A 260 22.22 -20.99 -41.00
C SER A 260 22.28 -22.16 -40.01
N ALA A 261 21.75 -23.33 -40.41
CA ALA A 261 21.77 -24.53 -39.56
C ALA A 261 23.19 -24.92 -39.10
N GLU A 262 24.19 -24.73 -39.95
CA GLU A 262 25.60 -24.98 -39.65
C GLU A 262 26.15 -23.97 -38.62
N GLU A 263 25.83 -22.68 -38.77
CA GLU A 263 26.25 -21.63 -37.82
C GLU A 263 25.60 -21.82 -36.45
N SER A 264 24.30 -22.15 -36.41
CA SER A 264 23.57 -22.44 -35.17
C SER A 264 24.13 -23.66 -34.44
N SER A 265 24.44 -24.73 -35.19
CA SER A 265 25.04 -25.94 -34.62
C SER A 265 26.41 -25.65 -33.99
N LEU A 266 27.26 -24.91 -34.72
CA LEU A 266 28.59 -24.57 -34.25
C LEU A 266 28.59 -23.61 -33.05
N ALA A 267 27.66 -22.65 -33.02
CA ALA A 267 27.49 -21.73 -31.89
C ALA A 267 27.15 -22.47 -30.59
N ARG A 268 26.25 -23.47 -30.64
CA ARG A 268 25.92 -24.30 -29.47
C ARG A 268 27.10 -25.13 -28.97
N GLU A 269 27.89 -25.70 -29.89
CA GLU A 269 29.10 -26.43 -29.51
C GLU A 269 30.18 -25.51 -28.91
N LEU A 270 30.34 -24.29 -29.44
CA LEU A 270 31.19 -23.25 -28.86
C LEU A 270 30.75 -22.90 -27.43
N GLU A 271 29.45 -22.75 -27.19
CA GLU A 271 28.92 -22.46 -25.86
C GLU A 271 29.16 -23.61 -24.88
N ARG A 272 28.94 -24.87 -25.31
CA ARG A 272 29.25 -26.06 -24.51
C ARG A 272 30.72 -26.12 -24.12
N VAL A 273 31.60 -25.85 -25.09
CA VAL A 273 33.05 -25.82 -24.86
C VAL A 273 33.41 -24.68 -23.91
N ALA A 274 32.88 -23.48 -24.09
CA ALA A 274 33.10 -22.34 -23.21
C ALA A 274 32.68 -22.65 -21.76
N ARG A 275 31.52 -23.28 -21.55
CA ARG A 275 31.06 -23.72 -20.22
C ARG A 275 31.99 -24.76 -19.59
N THR A 276 32.53 -25.69 -20.37
CA THR A 276 33.49 -26.68 -19.84
C THR A 276 34.87 -26.10 -19.49
N LEU A 277 35.25 -25.00 -20.13
CA LEU A 277 36.56 -24.38 -19.95
C LEU A 277 36.62 -23.40 -18.78
N ASP A 278 35.46 -22.90 -18.34
CA ASP A 278 35.30 -22.04 -17.16
C ASP A 278 36.41 -20.97 -17.08
N THR A 279 36.52 -20.16 -18.13
CA THR A 279 37.51 -19.07 -18.35
C THR A 279 38.96 -19.44 -18.67
N ARG A 280 39.32 -20.73 -18.72
CA ARG A 280 40.67 -21.17 -19.10
C ARG A 280 40.96 -20.92 -20.58
N ALA A 281 42.12 -20.34 -20.88
CA ALA A 281 42.57 -20.16 -22.26
C ALA A 281 43.00 -21.50 -22.87
N VAL A 282 42.64 -21.71 -24.13
CA VAL A 282 42.96 -22.93 -24.89
C VAL A 282 43.66 -22.55 -26.18
N SER A 283 44.54 -23.42 -26.69
CA SER A 283 45.09 -23.27 -28.02
C SER A 283 43.97 -23.22 -29.07
N PHE A 284 44.04 -22.24 -29.98
CA PHE A 284 43.07 -22.08 -31.05
C PHE A 284 42.93 -23.36 -31.90
N MET A 285 44.04 -24.02 -32.22
CA MET A 285 44.03 -25.28 -32.97
C MET A 285 43.25 -26.37 -32.23
N SER A 286 43.44 -26.49 -30.90
CA SER A 286 42.70 -27.47 -30.10
C SER A 286 41.21 -27.16 -29.99
N LEU A 287 40.84 -25.87 -29.99
CA LEU A 287 39.44 -25.43 -30.05
C LEU A 287 38.80 -25.84 -31.38
N VAL A 288 39.45 -25.52 -32.51
CA VAL A 288 38.95 -25.83 -33.86
C VAL A 288 38.82 -27.35 -34.07
N GLU A 289 39.81 -28.14 -33.66
CA GLU A 289 39.75 -29.60 -33.76
C GLU A 289 38.64 -30.20 -32.90
N SER A 290 38.44 -29.69 -31.68
CA SER A 290 37.37 -30.14 -30.79
C SER A 290 36.00 -29.85 -31.40
N LEU A 291 35.82 -28.64 -31.94
CA LEU A 291 34.58 -28.23 -32.59
C LEU A 291 34.33 -29.01 -33.88
N SER A 292 35.36 -29.27 -34.70
CA SER A 292 35.26 -30.09 -35.91
C SER A 292 34.81 -31.52 -35.58
N ARG A 293 35.41 -32.16 -34.57
CA ARG A 293 35.00 -33.51 -34.13
C ARG A 293 33.56 -33.57 -33.61
N ARG A 294 33.10 -32.52 -32.94
CA ARG A 294 31.75 -32.45 -32.34
C ARG A 294 30.66 -32.07 -33.33
N SER A 295 30.97 -31.19 -34.28
CA SER A 295 30.02 -30.71 -35.29
C SER A 295 30.03 -31.53 -36.58
N GLY A 296 31.04 -32.38 -36.80
CA GLY A 296 31.21 -33.16 -38.04
C GLY A 296 31.66 -32.32 -39.24
N LEU A 297 31.99 -31.05 -39.02
CA LEU A 297 32.40 -30.11 -40.07
C LEU A 297 33.92 -30.14 -40.31
N PRO A 298 34.41 -29.94 -41.55
CA PRO A 298 35.83 -29.81 -41.85
C PRO A 298 36.48 -28.65 -41.09
N LEU A 299 37.78 -28.75 -40.78
CA LEU A 299 38.52 -27.74 -40.00
C LEU A 299 38.43 -26.34 -40.63
N GLU A 300 38.56 -26.26 -41.96
CA GLU A 300 38.50 -25.00 -42.72
C GLU A 300 37.12 -24.35 -42.60
N LYS A 301 36.08 -25.18 -42.64
CA LYS A 301 34.68 -24.75 -42.52
C LYS A 301 34.38 -24.28 -41.09
N VAL A 302 34.91 -24.96 -40.08
CA VAL A 302 34.81 -24.55 -38.67
C VAL A 302 35.50 -23.20 -38.45
N CYS A 303 36.73 -23.01 -38.94
CA CYS A 303 37.43 -21.72 -38.86
C CYS A 303 36.64 -20.59 -39.52
N TYR A 304 36.07 -20.85 -40.71
CA TYR A 304 35.26 -19.87 -41.43
C TYR A 304 33.97 -19.51 -40.67
N LEU A 305 33.28 -20.50 -40.13
CA LEU A 305 32.04 -20.29 -39.37
C LEU A 305 32.32 -19.62 -38.01
N ILE A 306 33.44 -19.92 -37.36
CA ILE A 306 33.90 -19.20 -36.17
C ILE A 306 34.09 -17.71 -36.50
N TYR A 307 34.80 -17.40 -37.59
CA TYR A 307 34.98 -16.03 -38.05
C TYR A 307 33.64 -15.36 -38.37
N LEU A 308 32.71 -16.05 -39.03
CA LEU A 308 31.38 -15.51 -39.33
C LEU A 308 30.58 -15.25 -38.05
N LEU A 309 30.57 -16.18 -37.10
CA LEU A 309 29.90 -16.03 -35.81
C LEU A 309 30.49 -14.87 -34.99
N GLU A 310 31.82 -14.70 -35.02
CA GLU A 310 32.52 -13.59 -34.36
C GLU A 310 32.24 -12.25 -35.06
N LYS A 311 32.37 -12.20 -36.38
CA LYS A 311 32.05 -11.01 -37.20
C LYS A 311 30.60 -10.57 -37.03
N ARG A 312 29.69 -11.54 -36.91
CA ARG A 312 28.27 -11.34 -36.63
C ARG A 312 27.97 -11.13 -35.15
N GLY A 313 28.97 -11.16 -34.26
CA GLY A 313 28.81 -10.83 -32.84
C GLY A 313 28.08 -11.88 -31.98
N PHE A 314 27.92 -13.11 -32.48
CA PHE A 314 27.32 -14.22 -31.71
C PHE A 314 28.29 -14.83 -30.70
N VAL A 315 29.60 -14.78 -30.99
CA VAL A 315 30.66 -15.30 -30.13
C VAL A 315 31.78 -14.25 -30.06
N ALA A 316 32.39 -14.08 -28.90
CA ALA A 316 33.58 -13.25 -28.75
C ALA A 316 34.78 -14.15 -28.46
N LEU A 317 35.81 -14.10 -29.32
CA LEU A 317 37.05 -14.84 -29.14
C LEU A 317 38.16 -13.90 -28.69
N GLU A 318 38.67 -14.14 -27.49
CA GLU A 318 39.81 -13.40 -26.98
C GLU A 318 41.11 -14.15 -27.30
N VAL A 319 41.94 -13.55 -28.15
CA VAL A 319 43.23 -14.12 -28.55
C VAL A 319 44.33 -13.62 -27.61
N ARG A 320 45.01 -14.53 -26.91
CA ARG A 320 46.23 -14.22 -26.16
C ARG A 320 47.45 -14.73 -26.90
N VAL A 321 48.32 -13.81 -27.33
CA VAL A 321 49.61 -14.15 -27.94
C VAL A 321 50.61 -14.45 -26.83
N LYS A 322 51.18 -15.66 -26.83
CA LYS A 322 52.34 -15.99 -26.00
C LYS A 322 53.58 -15.85 -26.85
N VAL A 323 54.43 -14.89 -26.48
CA VAL A 323 55.80 -14.71 -27.02
C VAL A 323 56.77 -15.44 -26.12
#